data_AF-A0A7Y2JMF5-F1
#
_entry.id   AF-A0A7Y2JMF5-F1
#
_cell.length_a   1.000
_cell.length_b   1.000
_cell.length_c   1.000
_cell.angle_alpha   90.00
_cell.angle_beta   90.00
_cell.angle_gamma   90.00
#
_symmetry.space_group_name_H-M   'P 1'
#
loop_
_entity.id
_entity.type
_entity.pdbx_description
1 polymer ?
#
loop_
_entity_poly.entity_id
_entity_poly.type
_entity_poly.pdbx_seq_one_letter_code
_entity_poly.pdbx_strand_id
1 'polypeptide(L)' 'MKIAVMGAGAMGGYFGGRLAKAGHEVWLIARGAHLDALQRDGLRILSPKGDAYLPDIHATGTPADVG' A
#
# COMPACT_ATOMS: atom_id res chain seq x y z
N MET A 1 7.00 4.59 -12.38
CA MET A 1 7.37 5.67 -11.44
C MET A 1 7.53 5.06 -10.05
N LYS A 2 8.42 5.62 -9.21
CA LYS A 2 8.53 5.27 -7.79
C LYS A 2 7.70 6.25 -6.95
N ILE A 3 6.83 5.75 -6.07
CA ILE A 3 5.87 6.57 -5.33
C ILE A 3 5.84 6.13 -3.86
N ALA A 4 6.05 7.07 -2.94
CA ALA A 4 5.85 6.85 -1.51
C ALA A 4 4.48 7.38 -1.07
N VAL A 5 3.71 6.58 -0.33
CA VAL A 5 2.46 6.99 0.28
C VAL A 5 2.66 7.09 1.79
N MET A 6 2.84 8.32 2.28
CA MET A 6 2.95 8.64 3.70
C MET A 6 1.59 8.47 4.39
N GLY A 7 1.34 7.28 4.96
CA GLY A 7 0.11 6.94 5.67
C GLY A 7 -0.85 6.09 4.86
N ALA A 8 -0.77 4.77 5.02
CA ALA A 8 -1.67 3.80 4.38
C ALA A 8 -3.03 3.66 5.09
N GLY A 9 -3.69 4.78 5.44
CA GLY A 9 -5.07 4.74 5.94
C GLY A 9 -6.09 4.47 4.82
N ALA A 10 -7.37 4.82 5.03
CA ALA A 10 -8.41 4.59 4.03
C ALA A 10 -8.07 5.15 2.63
N MET A 11 -7.69 6.43 2.54
CA MET A 11 -7.34 7.04 1.25
C MET A 11 -5.96 6.61 0.75
N GLY A 12 -4.96 6.56 1.63
CA GLY A 12 -3.59 6.19 1.26
C GLY A 12 -3.49 4.75 0.75
N GLY A 13 -4.14 3.81 1.43
CA GLY A 13 -4.26 2.44 0.98
C GLY A 13 -5.01 2.34 -0.35
N TYR A 14 -6.16 3.03 -0.49
CA TYR A 14 -6.93 2.99 -1.73
C TYR A 14 -6.14 3.54 -2.93
N PHE A 15 -5.63 4.78 -2.86
CA PHE A 15 -4.92 5.38 -3.98
C PHE A 15 -3.55 4.74 -4.20
N GLY A 16 -2.82 4.42 -3.14
CA GLY A 16 -1.54 3.70 -3.22
C GLY A 16 -1.71 2.34 -3.89
N GLY A 17 -2.71 1.56 -3.50
CA GLY A 17 -3.01 0.29 -4.15
C GLY A 17 -3.47 0.44 -5.60
N ARG A 18 -4.25 1.49 -5.94
CA ARG A 18 -4.63 1.75 -7.34
C ARG A 18 -3.42 2.11 -8.21
N LEU A 19 -2.49 2.89 -7.67
CA LEU A 19 -1.22 3.22 -8.35
C LEU A 19 -0.34 1.99 -8.53
N ALA A 20 -0.27 1.12 -7.51
CA ALA A 20 0.46 -0.15 -7.60
C ALA A 20 -0.16 -1.08 -8.66
N LYS A 21 -1.50 -1.21 -8.66
CA LYS A 21 -2.24 -1.96 -9.69
C LYS A 21 -2.02 -1.43 -11.11
N ALA A 22 -1.72 -0.14 -11.26
CA ALA A 22 -1.38 0.48 -12.53
C ALA A 22 0.09 0.25 -12.97
N GLY A 23 0.87 -0.56 -12.23
CA GLY A 23 2.24 -0.91 -12.56
C GLY A 23 3.29 0.08 -12.06
N HIS A 24 2.96 0.94 -11.09
CA HIS A 24 3.94 1.78 -10.42
C HIS A 24 4.56 1.06 -9.23
N GLU A 25 5.83 1.34 -8.96
CA GLU A 25 6.49 0.90 -7.73
C GLU A 25 5.99 1.80 -6.60
N VAL A 26 5.19 1.23 -5.70
CA VAL A 26 4.56 1.98 -4.60
C VAL A 26 5.00 1.41 -3.27
N TRP A 27 5.45 2.30 -2.39
CA TRP A 27 5.74 2.01 -0.99
C TRP A 27 4.67 2.62 -0.09
N LEU A 28 3.99 1.79 0.69
CA LEU A 28 3.02 2.19 1.70
C LEU A 28 3.70 2.37 3.05
N ILE A 29 3.57 3.56 3.64
CA ILE A 29 4.13 3.83 4.95
C ILE A 29 3.00 3.77 5.98
N ALA A 30 3.09 2.82 6.90
CA ALA A 30 2.07 2.53 7.91
C ALA A 30 2.73 2.29 9.28
N ARG A 31 1.94 2.01 10.32
CA ARG A 31 2.45 1.69 11.65
C ARG A 31 1.55 0.74 12.41
N GLY A 32 2.11 0.08 13.42
CA GLY A 32 1.40 -0.84 14.32
C GLY A 32 0.71 -1.97 13.56
N ALA A 33 -0.43 -2.43 14.09
CA ALA A 33 -1.15 -3.58 13.56
C ALA A 33 -1.51 -3.48 12.06
N HIS A 34 -1.68 -2.25 11.52
CA HIS A 34 -1.95 -2.10 10.09
C HIS A 34 -0.70 -2.36 9.23
N LEU A 35 0.49 -1.93 9.68
CA LEU A 35 1.74 -2.28 9.00
C LEU A 35 1.96 -3.80 9.02
N ASP A 36 1.77 -4.42 10.17
CA ASP A 36 1.94 -5.88 10.32
C ASP A 36 0.99 -6.66 9.40
N ALA A 37 -0.26 -6.19 9.26
CA ALA A 37 -1.24 -6.77 8.35
C ALA A 37 -0.85 -6.58 6.88
N LEU A 38 -0.37 -5.39 6.49
CA LEU A 38 0.09 -5.14 5.12
C LEU A 38 1.27 -6.04 4.75
N GLN A 39 2.23 -6.23 5.67
CA GLN A 39 3.41 -7.06 5.44
C GLN A 39 3.08 -8.56 5.37
N ARG A 40 2.11 -9.02 6.16
CA ARG A 40 1.70 -10.43 6.20
C ARG A 40 0.73 -10.81 5.08
N ASP A 41 -0.30 -9.98 4.88
CA ASP A 41 -1.47 -10.33 4.08
C ASP A 41 -1.54 -9.56 2.75
N GLY A 42 -0.70 -8.53 2.59
CA GLY A 42 -0.78 -7.58 1.48
C GLY A 42 -1.92 -6.57 1.63
N LEU A 43 -2.25 -5.87 0.54
CA LEU A 43 -3.37 -4.92 0.51
C LEU A 43 -4.57 -5.49 -0.26
N ARG A 44 -5.74 -5.49 0.40
CA ARG A 44 -7.05 -5.76 -0.23
C ARG A 44 -7.84 -4.46 -0.36
N ILE A 45 -8.33 -4.18 -1.55
CA ILE A 45 -9.27 -3.10 -1.83
C ILE A 45 -10.60 -3.72 -2.20
N LEU A 46 -11.62 -3.45 -1.38
CA LEU A 46 -13.02 -3.73 -1.70
C LEU A 46 -13.66 -2.42 -2.15
N SER A 47 -14.19 -2.38 -3.36
CA SER A 47 -14.67 -1.12 -3.93
C SER A 47 -15.74 -1.33 -5.00
N PRO A 48 -16.77 -0.45 -5.05
CA PRO A 48 -17.70 -0.42 -6.18
C PRO A 48 -17.01 -0.17 -7.53
N LYS A 49 -15.78 0.36 -7.53
CA LYS A 49 -14.94 0.56 -8.73
C LYS A 49 -14.06 -0.67 -9.03
N GLY A 50 -14.50 -1.84 -8.60
CA GLY A 50 -13.82 -3.11 -8.75
C GLY A 50 -12.78 -3.36 -7.66
N ASP A 51 -12.76 -4.59 -7.19
CA ASP A 51 -11.84 -5.02 -6.14
C ASP A 51 -10.40 -5.17 -6.66
N ALA A 52 -9.46 -5.22 -5.72
CA ALA A 52 -8.07 -5.53 -6.00
C ALA A 52 -7.43 -6.26 -4.82
N TYR A 53 -6.54 -7.19 -5.14
CA TYR A 53 -5.66 -7.81 -4.17
C TYR A 53 -4.21 -7.65 -4.63
N LEU A 54 -3.37 -7.13 -3.74
CA LEU A 54 -1.98 -6.82 -3.97
C LEU A 54 -1.16 -7.50 -2.86
N PRO A 55 -0.83 -8.79 -3.03
CA PRO A 55 -0.11 -9.56 -2.00
C PRO A 55 1.31 -9.02 -1.77
N ASP A 56 1.98 -8.55 -2.82
CA ASP A 56 3.39 -8.16 -2.80
C ASP A 56 3.61 -6.65 -2.69
N ILE A 57 2.66 -5.90 -2.13
CA ILE A 57 2.82 -4.45 -2.01
C ILE A 57 3.89 -4.09 -0.97
N HIS A 58 4.81 -3.20 -1.33
CA HIS A 58 5.85 -2.75 -0.40
C HIS A 58 5.23 -1.96 0.76
N ALA A 59 5.56 -2.33 1.99
CA ALA A 59 5.10 -1.64 3.19
C ALA A 59 6.22 -1.52 4.24
N THR A 60 6.42 -0.31 4.78
CA THR A 60 7.43 -0.03 5.81
C THR A 60 6.88 0.90 6.90
N GLY A 61 7.52 0.88 8.07
CA GLY A 61 7.29 1.82 9.16
C GLY A 61 8.11 3.10 9.07
N THR A 62 9.10 3.17 8.18
CA THR A 62 10.00 4.33 8.06
C THR A 62 10.21 4.75 6.61
N PRO A 63 10.13 6.06 6.29
CA PRO A 63 10.42 6.55 4.95
C PRO A 63 11.85 6.27 4.48
N ALA A 64 12.78 6.01 5.39
CA ALA A 64 14.18 5.73 5.07
C ALA A 64 14.37 4.42 4.27
N ASP A 65 13.40 3.50 4.32
CA ASP A 65 13.47 2.24 3.58
C ASP A 65 12.94 2.35 2.14
N VAL A 66 12.35 3.50 1.76
CA VAL A 66 11.75 3.68 0.44
C VAL A 66 12.79 4.13 -0.58
N GLY A 67 13.05 3.30 -1.59
CA GLY A 67 14.05 3.58 -2.61
C GLY A 67 14.38 2.37 -3.47
#